data_AF-A0A972U8L7-F1
#
_entry.id   AF-A0A972U8L7-F1
#
_cell.length_a   1.000
_cell.length_b   1.000
_cell.length_c   1.000
_cell.angle_alpha   90.00
_cell.angle_beta   90.00
_cell.angle_gamma   90.00
#
_symmetry.space_group_name_H-M   'P 1'
#
loop_
_entity.id
_entity.type
_entity.pdbx_description
1 polymer ?
#
loop_
_entity_poly.entity_id
_entity_poly.type
_entity_poly.pdbx_seq_one_letter_code
_entity_poly.pdbx_strand_id
1 'polypeptide(L)'
;MSKIVAKTNRSAYLANVLSIAKSGGEVAAPESLVLRSIIHNIGGTQDDLVAAGVMLGDGDYRLRVPESFEERRDNLQDMIMVAFADGHLSPEEAAPIEKMAKVMGYGQADMDMVVQRAKSALRRIGKHPVSISTESEPPPVPVQPPDRPREITRTRVAPLPLPIPLSPPPVEEAMAEIDKDPPVTPEAEPPEEAVVAPEPEPVTDSEVPGQDTDGLPAAVQACMKCRSESEHPESYCFGSPEGPINPWGCRLSKMPWESGVPWMEHGRYRDDSTFVFDKHAIAEQLSGHLSAVLNCPHLDTEYTEAAFEALPDRALIGARWRYRLAEADDPDSIMVRTTEYIHGCAVSTTLSVNGVDPIGEREAMKVIRKAGRKP
;
A
#
# COMPACT_ATOMS: atom_id res chain seq x y z
N MET A 1 19.80 -6.82 5.76
CA MET A 1 19.30 -8.11 5.23
C MET A 1 19.22 -7.97 3.73
N SER A 2 20.17 -8.56 3.00
CA SER A 2 20.11 -8.60 1.54
C SER A 2 18.89 -9.42 1.13
N LYS A 3 18.04 -8.87 0.27
CA LYS A 3 16.93 -9.62 -0.32
C LYS A 3 17.59 -10.64 -1.25
N ILE A 4 17.61 -11.91 -0.85
CA ILE A 4 17.98 -12.98 -1.77
C ILE A 4 16.77 -13.15 -2.68
N VAL A 5 16.68 -12.29 -3.69
CA VAL A 5 15.84 -12.54 -4.85
C VAL A 5 16.33 -13.88 -5.39
N ALA A 6 15.40 -14.78 -5.72
CA ALA A 6 15.74 -16.02 -6.40
C ALA A 6 16.56 -15.69 -7.67
N LYS A 7 17.15 -16.70 -8.31
CA LYS A 7 17.96 -16.57 -9.55
C LYS A 7 17.14 -16.06 -10.77
N THR A 8 16.26 -15.10 -10.58
CA THR A 8 15.57 -14.33 -11.61
C THR A 8 16.60 -13.69 -12.52
N ASN A 9 16.24 -13.61 -13.80
CA ASN A 9 17.04 -12.98 -14.84
C ASN A 9 17.26 -11.49 -14.49
N ARG A 10 18.36 -11.19 -13.79
CA ARG A 10 18.69 -9.84 -13.29
C ARG A 10 18.78 -8.84 -14.43
N SER A 11 19.28 -9.25 -15.59
CA SER A 11 19.33 -8.41 -16.78
C SER A 11 17.92 -8.02 -17.25
N ALA A 12 16.94 -8.92 -17.20
CA ALA A 12 15.54 -8.59 -17.51
C ALA A 12 14.92 -7.65 -16.46
N TYR A 13 15.19 -7.89 -15.17
CA TYR A 13 14.74 -7.00 -14.09
C TYR A 13 15.29 -5.59 -14.28
N LEU A 14 16.60 -5.47 -14.52
CA LEU A 14 17.26 -4.20 -14.78
C LEU A 14 16.84 -3.58 -16.11
N ALA A 15 16.51 -4.36 -17.13
CA ALA A 15 16.01 -3.84 -18.40
C ALA A 15 14.65 -3.15 -18.22
N ASN A 16 13.77 -3.67 -17.36
CA ASN A 16 12.54 -2.96 -16.99
C ASN A 16 12.85 -1.61 -16.33
N VAL A 17 13.75 -1.59 -15.34
CA VAL A 17 14.13 -0.36 -14.63
C VAL A 17 14.80 0.65 -15.56
N LEU A 18 15.75 0.18 -16.39
CA LEU A 18 16.50 1.00 -17.33
C LEU A 18 15.63 1.52 -18.48
N SER A 19 14.57 0.79 -18.87
CA SER A 19 13.60 1.27 -19.86
C SER A 19 12.86 2.53 -19.39
N ILE A 20 12.67 2.68 -18.08
CA ILE A 20 12.06 3.87 -17.48
C ILE A 20 13.07 5.02 -17.48
N ALA A 21 14.28 4.78 -16.99
CA ALA A 21 15.33 5.81 -16.96
C ALA A 21 15.67 6.40 -18.35
N LYS A 22 15.46 5.61 -19.41
CA LYS A 22 15.77 6.02 -20.80
C LYS A 22 14.57 6.58 -21.56
N SER A 23 13.37 6.65 -20.98
CA SER A 23 12.20 7.13 -21.74
C SER A 23 12.36 8.60 -22.16
N GLY A 24 13.04 9.42 -21.35
CA GLY A 24 13.39 10.80 -21.66
C GLY A 24 14.76 11.01 -22.34
N GLY A 25 15.47 9.93 -22.72
CA GLY A 25 16.79 10.00 -23.36
C GLY A 25 17.92 9.39 -22.52
N GLU A 26 18.90 10.22 -22.15
CA GLU A 26 20.05 9.77 -21.35
C GLU A 26 19.71 9.68 -19.86
N VAL A 27 20.26 8.68 -19.18
CA VAL A 27 20.04 8.47 -17.74
C VAL A 27 20.69 9.59 -16.94
N ALA A 28 19.89 10.33 -16.18
CA ALA A 28 20.36 11.46 -15.40
C ALA A 28 21.27 11.03 -14.24
N ALA A 29 22.04 11.98 -13.68
CA ALA A 29 22.91 11.71 -12.54
C ALA A 29 22.16 11.20 -11.28
N PRO A 30 20.99 11.76 -10.89
CA PRO A 30 20.18 11.22 -9.80
C PRO A 30 19.71 9.79 -10.05
N GLU A 31 19.21 9.50 -11.25
CA GLU A 31 18.75 8.17 -11.66
C GLU A 31 19.88 7.15 -11.61
N SER A 32 21.07 7.51 -12.10
CA SER A 32 22.27 6.67 -12.07
C SER A 32 22.65 6.28 -10.63
N LEU A 33 22.45 7.18 -9.67
CA LEU A 33 22.71 6.89 -8.25
C LEU A 33 21.70 5.88 -7.70
N VAL A 34 20.41 6.05 -8.02
CA VAL A 34 19.35 5.11 -7.62
C VAL A 34 19.56 3.74 -8.26
N LEU A 35 19.94 3.71 -9.55
CA LEU A 35 20.20 2.49 -10.30
C LEU A 35 21.35 1.67 -9.69
N ARG A 36 22.45 2.32 -9.27
CA ARG A 36 23.55 1.65 -8.54
C ARG A 36 23.07 1.02 -7.24
N SER A 37 22.20 1.71 -6.49
CA SER A 37 21.61 1.16 -5.26
C SER A 37 20.74 -0.06 -5.55
N ILE A 38 19.93 -0.02 -6.62
CA ILE A 38 19.10 -1.15 -7.05
C ILE A 38 19.97 -2.35 -7.43
N ILE A 39 21.00 -2.16 -8.25
CA ILE A 39 21.96 -3.21 -8.65
C ILE A 39 22.54 -3.89 -7.42
N HIS A 40 23.03 -3.11 -6.46
CA HIS A 40 23.56 -3.64 -5.21
C HIS A 40 22.50 -4.43 -4.42
N ASN A 41 21.28 -3.91 -4.31
CA ASN A 41 20.20 -4.52 -3.52
C ASN A 41 19.70 -5.86 -4.09
N ILE A 42 19.70 -6.02 -5.42
CA ILE A 42 19.35 -7.27 -6.08
C ILE A 42 20.53 -8.23 -6.23
N GLY A 43 21.72 -7.85 -5.74
CA GLY A 43 22.96 -8.61 -5.90
C GLY A 43 23.40 -8.75 -7.37
N GLY A 44 23.11 -7.74 -8.19
CA GLY A 44 23.53 -7.65 -9.57
C GLY A 44 24.92 -7.05 -9.74
N THR A 45 25.45 -7.09 -10.96
CA THR A 45 26.74 -6.50 -11.34
C THR A 45 26.58 -5.46 -12.44
N GLN A 46 27.68 -4.77 -12.78
CA GLN A 46 27.71 -3.87 -13.93
C GLN A 46 27.46 -4.62 -15.26
N ASP A 47 27.88 -5.88 -15.35
CA ASP A 47 27.64 -6.71 -16.54
C ASP A 47 26.14 -6.99 -16.74
N ASP A 48 25.38 -7.18 -15.65
CA ASP A 48 23.93 -7.32 -15.72
C ASP A 48 23.27 -6.04 -16.29
N LEU A 49 23.80 -4.86 -15.93
CA LEU A 49 23.33 -3.58 -16.46
C LEU A 49 23.68 -3.40 -17.94
N VAL A 50 24.88 -3.83 -18.37
CA VAL A 50 25.27 -3.82 -19.78
C VAL A 50 24.36 -4.75 -20.58
N ALA A 51 24.11 -5.97 -20.08
CA ALA A 51 23.20 -6.92 -20.71
C ALA A 51 21.76 -6.37 -20.81
N ALA A 52 21.28 -5.69 -19.76
CA ALA A 52 20.01 -4.98 -19.79
C ALA A 52 19.99 -3.88 -20.87
N GLY A 53 21.09 -3.13 -21.02
CA GLY A 53 21.26 -2.13 -22.07
C GLY A 53 21.21 -2.72 -23.48
N VAL A 54 21.82 -3.90 -23.69
CA VAL A 54 21.75 -4.63 -24.96
C VAL A 54 20.31 -5.04 -25.28
N MET A 55 19.55 -5.53 -24.28
CA MET A 55 18.14 -5.90 -24.47
C MET A 55 17.26 -4.71 -24.93
N LEU A 56 17.62 -3.48 -24.54
CA LEU A 56 16.91 -2.27 -24.95
C LEU A 56 17.36 -1.73 -26.32
N GLY A 57 18.58 -2.07 -26.75
CA GLY A 57 19.17 -1.57 -28.00
C GLY A 57 18.43 -1.99 -29.27
N ASP A 58 17.69 -3.09 -29.21
CA ASP A 58 16.90 -3.61 -30.33
C ASP A 58 15.61 -2.81 -30.59
N GLY A 59 15.26 -1.84 -29.73
CA GLY A 59 14.09 -0.95 -29.89
C GLY A 59 12.73 -1.60 -29.61
N ASP A 60 12.64 -2.92 -29.65
CA ASP A 60 11.39 -3.68 -29.46
C ASP A 60 11.25 -4.31 -28.06
N TYR A 61 11.99 -3.80 -27.07
CA TYR A 61 11.94 -4.36 -25.73
C TYR A 61 10.54 -4.21 -25.11
N ARG A 62 9.94 -5.34 -24.73
CA ARG A 62 8.70 -5.39 -23.96
C ARG A 62 9.02 -5.67 -22.51
N LEU A 63 8.44 -4.86 -21.62
CA LEU A 63 8.51 -5.04 -20.18
C LEU A 63 8.16 -6.49 -19.80
N ARG A 64 9.08 -7.14 -19.07
CA ARG A 64 8.95 -8.54 -18.65
C ARG A 64 8.41 -8.59 -17.23
N VAL A 65 7.24 -9.18 -17.06
CA VAL A 65 6.60 -9.32 -15.75
C VAL A 65 7.31 -10.42 -14.95
N PRO A 66 7.86 -10.13 -13.76
CA PRO A 66 8.41 -11.18 -12.89
C PRO A 66 7.33 -12.21 -12.50
N GLU A 67 7.74 -13.45 -12.29
CA GLU A 67 6.79 -14.55 -12.00
C GLU A 67 6.23 -14.41 -10.57
N SER A 68 7.11 -14.21 -9.60
CA SER A 68 6.71 -14.13 -8.19
C SER A 68 6.05 -12.79 -7.87
N PHE A 69 5.06 -12.82 -6.98
CA PHE A 69 4.36 -11.62 -6.54
C PHE A 69 5.29 -10.63 -5.83
N GLU A 70 6.25 -11.13 -5.05
CA GLU A 70 7.23 -10.31 -4.34
C GLU A 70 8.15 -9.57 -5.32
N GLU A 71 8.63 -10.25 -6.35
CA GLU A 71 9.46 -9.63 -7.39
C GLU A 71 8.69 -8.66 -8.25
N ARG A 72 7.42 -8.93 -8.58
CA ARG A 72 6.54 -7.98 -9.27
C ARG A 72 6.46 -6.66 -8.52
N ARG A 73 6.17 -6.74 -7.22
CA ARG A 73 6.09 -5.57 -6.35
C ARG A 73 7.42 -4.84 -6.26
N ASP A 74 8.51 -5.57 -6.05
CA ASP A 74 9.83 -4.99 -5.85
C ASP A 74 10.35 -4.35 -7.15
N ASN A 75 10.14 -4.98 -8.32
CA ASN A 75 10.50 -4.43 -9.63
C ASN A 75 9.71 -3.16 -9.93
N LEU A 76 8.39 -3.17 -9.67
CA LEU A 76 7.56 -1.99 -9.83
C LEU A 76 8.01 -0.85 -8.91
N GLN A 77 8.34 -1.16 -7.66
CA GLN A 77 8.86 -0.18 -6.71
C GLN A 77 10.17 0.43 -7.21
N ASP A 78 11.10 -0.38 -7.71
CA ASP A 78 12.40 0.06 -8.21
C ASP A 78 12.27 0.90 -9.50
N MET A 79 11.34 0.55 -10.39
CA MET A 79 10.97 1.37 -11.55
C MET A 79 10.48 2.76 -11.12
N ILE A 80 9.57 2.82 -10.15
CA ILE A 80 9.05 4.09 -9.61
C ILE A 80 10.14 4.88 -8.89
N MET A 81 11.05 4.20 -8.17
CA MET A 81 12.17 4.86 -7.52
C MET A 81 13.08 5.58 -8.52
N VAL A 82 13.40 4.93 -9.64
CA VAL A 82 14.24 5.55 -10.68
C VAL A 82 13.53 6.73 -11.32
N ALA A 83 12.26 6.59 -11.69
CA ALA A 83 11.49 7.68 -12.27
C ALA A 83 11.38 8.91 -11.34
N PHE A 84 11.25 8.69 -10.03
CA PHE A 84 11.18 9.79 -9.05
C PHE A 84 12.55 10.31 -8.58
N ALA A 85 13.66 9.88 -9.19
CA ALA A 85 14.99 10.23 -8.70
C ALA A 85 15.29 11.73 -8.75
N ASP A 86 14.70 12.45 -9.71
CA ASP A 86 14.81 13.89 -9.87
C ASP A 86 13.73 14.69 -9.09
N GLY A 87 12.79 13.99 -8.44
CA GLY A 87 11.68 14.56 -7.68
C GLY A 87 10.38 14.73 -8.46
N HIS A 88 10.36 14.42 -9.76
CA HIS A 88 9.20 14.50 -10.63
C HIS A 88 8.93 13.15 -11.29
N LEU A 89 7.77 12.98 -11.90
CA LEU A 89 7.44 11.79 -12.69
C LEU A 89 6.83 12.30 -13.99
N SER A 90 7.55 12.14 -15.09
CA SER A 90 7.07 12.58 -16.40
C SER A 90 5.99 11.63 -16.94
N PRO A 91 5.10 12.10 -17.83
CA PRO A 91 4.12 11.21 -18.48
C PRO A 91 4.76 10.06 -19.27
N GLU A 92 5.95 10.30 -19.85
CA GLU A 92 6.72 9.32 -20.63
C GLU A 92 7.24 8.16 -19.76
N GLU A 93 7.61 8.45 -18.52
CA GLU A 93 8.01 7.44 -17.52
C GLU A 93 6.78 6.77 -16.87
N ALA A 94 5.71 7.53 -16.65
CA ALA A 94 4.52 7.03 -15.97
C ALA A 94 3.75 6.00 -16.80
N ALA A 95 3.60 6.23 -18.11
CA ALA A 95 2.86 5.35 -19.00
C ALA A 95 3.33 3.87 -18.98
N PRO A 96 4.64 3.55 -19.10
CA PRO A 96 5.13 2.17 -18.99
C PRO A 96 4.97 1.57 -17.58
N ILE A 97 5.11 2.38 -16.51
CA ILE A 97 4.88 1.93 -15.13
C ILE A 97 3.41 1.52 -14.93
N GLU A 98 2.46 2.34 -15.39
CA GLU A 98 1.03 2.03 -15.28
C GLU A 98 0.64 0.82 -16.10
N LYS A 99 1.17 0.70 -17.32
CA LYS A 99 0.96 -0.47 -18.16
C LYS A 99 1.42 -1.74 -17.46
N MET A 100 2.61 -1.71 -16.85
CA MET A 100 3.15 -2.83 -16.08
C MET A 100 2.27 -3.16 -14.87
N ALA A 101 1.91 -2.15 -14.08
CA ALA A 101 1.05 -2.30 -12.91
C ALA A 101 -0.30 -2.95 -13.26
N LYS A 102 -0.93 -2.51 -14.35
CA LYS A 102 -2.19 -3.05 -14.84
C LYS A 102 -2.06 -4.52 -15.27
N VAL A 103 -0.99 -4.88 -15.98
CA VAL A 103 -0.71 -6.27 -16.37
C VAL A 103 -0.51 -7.16 -15.14
N MET A 104 0.06 -6.62 -14.07
CA MET A 104 0.27 -7.35 -12.81
C MET A 104 -0.97 -7.37 -11.89
N GLY A 105 -2.05 -6.67 -12.25
CA GLY A 105 -3.30 -6.63 -11.49
C GLY A 105 -3.29 -5.67 -10.28
N TYR A 106 -2.40 -4.68 -10.25
CA TYR A 106 -2.39 -3.67 -9.18
C TYR A 106 -3.56 -2.70 -9.34
N GLY A 107 -4.35 -2.53 -8.27
CA GLY A 107 -5.34 -1.45 -8.18
C GLY A 107 -4.70 -0.11 -7.80
N GLN A 108 -5.47 0.97 -7.86
CA GLN A 108 -4.98 2.32 -7.53
C GLN A 108 -4.43 2.39 -6.09
N ALA A 109 -5.13 1.80 -5.12
CA ALA A 109 -4.69 1.79 -3.73
C ALA A 109 -3.34 1.06 -3.53
N ASP A 110 -3.10 -0.03 -4.28
CA ASP A 110 -1.83 -0.73 -4.23
C ASP A 110 -0.71 0.09 -4.90
N MET A 111 -1.02 0.77 -6.00
CA MET A 111 -0.11 1.72 -6.65
C MET A 111 0.32 2.83 -5.71
N ASP A 112 -0.63 3.47 -5.02
CA ASP A 112 -0.35 4.53 -4.06
C ASP A 112 0.59 4.03 -2.95
N MET A 113 0.36 2.80 -2.45
CA MET A 113 1.23 2.17 -1.46
C MET A 113 2.65 1.93 -2.00
N VAL A 114 2.80 1.44 -3.23
CA VAL A 114 4.12 1.21 -3.85
C VAL A 114 4.85 2.54 -4.06
N VAL A 115 4.15 3.59 -4.52
CA VAL A 115 4.71 4.94 -4.66
C VAL A 115 5.20 5.49 -3.31
N GLN A 116 4.42 5.34 -2.24
CA GLN A 116 4.84 5.78 -0.91
C GLN A 116 6.08 5.02 -0.40
N ARG A 117 6.18 3.72 -0.69
CA ARG A 117 7.37 2.92 -0.38
C ARG A 117 8.59 3.37 -1.18
N ALA A 118 8.42 3.62 -2.48
CA ALA A 118 9.46 4.14 -3.35
C ALA A 118 9.99 5.50 -2.86
N LYS A 119 9.10 6.46 -2.57
CA LYS A 119 9.46 7.77 -2.01
C LYS A 119 10.20 7.64 -0.67
N SER A 120 9.76 6.73 0.20
CA SER A 120 10.43 6.45 1.48
C SER A 120 11.81 5.82 1.29
N ALA A 121 11.98 4.96 0.28
CA ALA A 121 13.26 4.37 -0.08
C ALA A 121 14.24 5.41 -0.65
N LEU A 122 13.78 6.28 -1.55
CA LEU A 122 14.57 7.40 -2.10
C LEU A 122 15.10 8.33 -1.00
N ARG A 123 14.25 8.70 -0.03
CA ARG A 123 14.68 9.53 1.12
C ARG A 123 15.80 8.89 1.93
N ARG A 124 15.90 7.56 1.98
CA ARG A 124 17.00 6.85 2.67
C ARG A 124 18.29 6.92 1.87
N ILE A 125 18.20 6.78 0.55
CA ILE A 125 19.33 6.90 -0.37
C ILE A 125 19.91 8.33 -0.33
N GLY A 126 19.07 9.36 -0.30
CA GLY A 126 19.54 10.75 -0.23
C GLY A 126 20.18 11.16 1.11
N LYS A 127 19.78 10.52 2.22
CA LYS A 127 20.32 10.83 3.56
C LYS A 127 21.67 10.19 3.84
N HIS A 128 21.94 9.06 3.21
CA HIS A 128 23.22 8.40 3.27
C HIS A 128 23.81 8.46 1.87
N PRO A 129 24.59 9.50 1.51
CA PRO A 129 25.42 9.41 0.32
C PRO A 129 26.25 8.16 0.53
N VAL A 130 25.91 7.10 -0.20
CA VAL A 130 26.56 5.80 -0.03
C VAL A 130 28.02 6.11 -0.26
N SER A 131 28.84 6.00 0.79
CA SER A 131 30.28 6.01 0.66
C SER A 131 30.64 4.69 -0.01
N ILE A 132 30.30 4.58 -1.29
CA ILE A 132 30.86 3.59 -2.17
C ILE A 132 32.30 4.05 -2.28
N SER A 133 33.14 3.55 -1.37
CA SER A 133 34.57 3.61 -1.54
C SER A 133 34.82 3.17 -2.97
N THR A 134 35.41 4.06 -3.77
CA THR A 134 36.01 3.75 -5.06
C THR A 134 37.19 2.79 -4.86
N GLU A 135 36.94 1.66 -4.20
CA GLU A 135 37.92 0.64 -3.88
C GLU A 135 37.83 -0.47 -4.92
N SER A 136 38.28 -0.10 -6.11
CA SER A 136 38.96 -0.97 -7.07
C SER A 136 39.66 -0.06 -8.06
N GLU A 137 40.56 0.78 -7.56
CA GLU A 137 41.73 1.11 -8.35
C GLU A 137 42.49 -0.21 -8.52
N PRO A 138 42.73 -0.69 -9.75
CA PRO A 138 43.46 -1.92 -9.95
C PRO A 138 44.83 -1.82 -9.25
N PRO A 139 45.33 -2.91 -8.65
CA PRO A 139 46.63 -2.88 -7.98
C PRO A 139 47.67 -2.28 -8.92
N PRO A 140 48.59 -1.43 -8.43
CA PRO A 140 49.59 -0.80 -9.28
C PRO A 140 50.31 -1.89 -10.06
N VAL A 141 50.18 -1.82 -11.39
CA VAL A 141 50.87 -2.73 -12.30
C VAL A 141 52.37 -2.66 -11.95
N PRO A 142 53.02 -3.78 -11.62
CA PRO A 142 54.45 -3.78 -11.36
C PRO A 142 55.16 -3.17 -12.57
N VAL A 143 55.91 -2.09 -12.34
CA VAL A 143 56.74 -1.44 -13.36
C VAL A 143 57.70 -2.49 -13.90
N GLN A 144 57.43 -2.99 -15.12
CA GLN A 144 58.37 -3.86 -15.81
C GLN A 144 59.60 -3.05 -16.20
N PRO A 145 60.83 -3.58 -15.99
CA PRO A 145 62.05 -2.94 -16.45
C PRO A 145 62.05 -2.82 -17.99
N PRO A 146 62.77 -1.84 -18.55
CA PRO A 146 62.75 -1.56 -19.99
C PRO A 146 63.22 -2.77 -20.80
N ASP A 147 62.32 -3.30 -21.61
CA ASP A 147 62.56 -4.42 -22.52
C ASP A 147 63.46 -4.01 -23.69
N ARG A 148 64.37 -4.93 -24.02
CA ARG A 148 65.31 -4.83 -25.15
C ARG A 148 64.57 -4.77 -26.50
N PRO A 149 65.18 -4.16 -27.55
CA PRO A 149 64.60 -4.14 -28.89
C PRO A 149 64.39 -5.55 -29.44
N ARG A 150 63.13 -5.92 -29.68
CA ARG A 150 62.72 -7.17 -30.34
C ARG A 150 62.72 -7.01 -31.86
N GLU A 151 63.33 -7.98 -32.52
CA GLU A 151 63.37 -8.16 -33.98
C GLU A 151 61.97 -8.23 -34.60
N ILE A 152 61.84 -7.51 -35.72
CA ILE A 152 60.67 -7.46 -36.58
C ILE A 152 60.55 -8.80 -37.32
N THR A 153 59.66 -9.67 -36.88
CA THR A 153 59.27 -10.85 -37.67
C THR A 153 57.98 -10.53 -38.42
N ARG A 154 58.07 -10.49 -39.76
CA ARG A 154 56.94 -10.26 -40.67
C ARG A 154 55.95 -11.44 -40.60
N THR A 155 54.77 -11.21 -40.05
CA THR A 155 53.65 -12.17 -40.11
C THR A 155 52.83 -11.94 -41.38
N ARG A 156 52.68 -12.99 -42.18
CA ARG A 156 51.85 -13.07 -43.39
C ARG A 156 50.37 -12.88 -43.04
N VAL A 157 49.71 -11.96 -43.74
CA VAL A 157 48.25 -11.79 -43.72
C VAL A 157 47.59 -12.91 -44.52
N ALA A 158 46.68 -13.66 -43.90
CA ALA A 158 45.83 -14.65 -44.56
C ALA A 158 44.59 -13.97 -45.19
N PRO A 159 44.10 -14.44 -46.35
CA PRO A 159 42.98 -13.82 -47.05
C PRO A 159 41.63 -14.18 -46.41
N LEU A 160 40.71 -13.20 -46.43
CA LEU A 160 39.33 -13.28 -45.91
C LEU A 160 38.48 -14.32 -46.68
N PRO A 161 37.59 -15.07 -45.98
CA PRO A 161 36.63 -15.96 -46.62
C PRO A 161 35.45 -15.20 -47.24
N LEU A 162 34.97 -15.70 -48.38
CA LEU A 162 33.82 -15.20 -49.14
C LEU A 162 32.48 -15.52 -48.44
N PRO A 163 31.43 -14.71 -48.69
CA PRO A 163 30.11 -14.88 -48.07
C PRO A 163 29.34 -16.09 -48.63
N ILE A 164 28.68 -16.81 -47.71
CA ILE A 164 27.81 -17.97 -47.98
C ILE A 164 26.42 -17.47 -48.42
N PRO A 165 25.81 -18.04 -49.48
CA PRO A 165 24.46 -17.68 -49.90
C PRO A 165 23.39 -18.29 -48.96
N LEU A 166 22.46 -17.44 -48.52
CA LEU A 166 21.27 -17.81 -47.76
C LEU A 166 20.29 -18.61 -48.63
N SER A 167 19.86 -19.76 -48.13
CA SER A 167 18.75 -20.53 -48.70
C SER A 167 17.40 -19.95 -48.24
N PRO A 168 16.35 -19.97 -49.08
CA PRO A 168 15.02 -19.50 -48.69
C PRO A 168 14.34 -20.48 -47.72
N PRO A 169 13.45 -19.99 -46.83
CA PRO A 169 12.72 -20.83 -45.89
C PRO A 169 11.64 -21.67 -46.58
N PRO A 170 11.32 -22.87 -46.05
CA PRO A 170 10.22 -23.68 -46.55
C PRO A 170 8.87 -23.09 -46.08
N VAL A 171 7.89 -23.20 -46.97
CA VAL A 171 6.48 -22.96 -46.72
C VAL A 171 5.90 -24.23 -46.10
N GLU A 172 5.28 -24.12 -44.92
CA GLU A 172 4.40 -25.16 -44.38
C GLU A 172 3.04 -24.55 -44.00
N GLU A 173 2.03 -24.94 -44.79
CA GLU A 173 0.62 -24.95 -44.40
C GLU A 173 0.32 -26.20 -43.58
N ALA A 174 -0.51 -26.07 -42.54
CA ALA A 174 -1.69 -26.91 -42.25
C ALA A 174 -1.95 -27.07 -40.73
N MET A 175 -3.10 -26.53 -40.33
CA MET A 175 -4.17 -27.13 -39.51
C MET A 175 -3.80 -28.17 -38.43
N ALA A 176 -4.20 -27.89 -37.19
CA ALA A 176 -4.77 -28.90 -36.30
C ALA A 176 -5.79 -28.28 -35.33
N GLU A 177 -6.97 -28.90 -35.32
CA GLU A 177 -8.10 -28.68 -34.43
C GLU A 177 -7.70 -28.88 -32.96
N ILE A 178 -8.15 -27.98 -32.07
CA ILE A 178 -8.05 -28.17 -30.62
C ILE A 178 -9.39 -28.69 -30.14
N ASP A 179 -9.36 -29.97 -29.77
CA ASP A 179 -10.39 -30.75 -29.11
C ASP A 179 -10.78 -30.11 -27.77
N LYS A 180 -12.08 -30.11 -27.47
CA LYS A 180 -12.64 -29.55 -26.25
C LYS A 180 -12.81 -30.66 -25.22
N ASP A 181 -11.85 -30.77 -24.30
CA ASP A 181 -12.07 -31.57 -23.09
C ASP A 181 -12.92 -30.79 -22.07
N PRO A 182 -13.92 -31.43 -21.44
CA PRO A 182 -14.74 -30.82 -20.40
C PRO A 182 -13.97 -30.68 -19.08
N PRO A 183 -14.36 -29.72 -18.22
CA PRO A 183 -13.66 -29.42 -16.98
C PRO A 183 -13.75 -30.60 -16.00
N VAL A 184 -12.58 -31.08 -15.59
CA VAL A 184 -12.39 -32.02 -14.49
C VAL A 184 -12.96 -31.42 -13.21
N THR A 185 -13.96 -32.11 -12.66
CA THR A 185 -14.58 -31.81 -11.38
C THR A 185 -13.57 -32.12 -10.27
N PRO A 186 -13.25 -31.20 -9.35
CA PRO A 186 -12.36 -31.52 -8.24
C PRO A 186 -13.05 -32.50 -7.30
N GLU A 187 -12.34 -33.60 -7.06
CA GLU A 187 -12.64 -34.70 -6.17
C GLU A 187 -12.84 -34.17 -4.74
N ALA A 188 -14.00 -34.49 -4.16
CA ALA A 188 -14.40 -34.05 -2.84
C ALA A 188 -13.47 -34.65 -1.77
N GLU A 189 -12.87 -33.79 -0.96
CA GLU A 189 -12.15 -34.20 0.25
C GLU A 189 -13.12 -34.93 1.21
N PRO A 190 -12.66 -36.03 1.85
CA PRO A 190 -13.47 -36.76 2.81
C PRO A 190 -13.80 -35.88 4.03
N PRO A 191 -14.98 -36.04 4.65
CA PRO A 191 -15.40 -35.21 5.77
C PRO A 191 -14.48 -35.46 6.97
N GLU A 192 -13.85 -34.39 7.46
CA GLU A 192 -13.22 -34.37 8.78
C GLU A 192 -14.26 -34.76 9.84
N GLU A 193 -13.89 -35.71 10.69
CA GLU A 193 -14.65 -36.14 11.85
C GLU A 193 -15.09 -34.93 12.69
N ALA A 194 -16.40 -34.74 12.77
CA ALA A 194 -17.03 -33.78 13.64
C ALA A 194 -16.66 -34.08 15.10
N VAL A 195 -15.78 -33.25 15.65
CA VAL A 195 -15.57 -33.16 17.09
C VAL A 195 -16.86 -32.61 17.67
N VAL A 196 -17.66 -33.51 18.26
CA VAL A 196 -18.89 -33.18 18.99
C VAL A 196 -18.51 -32.24 20.14
N ALA A 197 -18.75 -30.95 19.94
CA ALA A 197 -18.74 -29.98 21.03
C ALA A 197 -19.84 -30.37 22.02
N PRO A 198 -19.56 -30.39 23.34
CA PRO A 198 -20.57 -30.71 24.34
C PRO A 198 -21.74 -29.73 24.21
N GLU A 199 -22.96 -30.27 24.11
CA GLU A 199 -24.19 -29.48 24.19
C GLU A 199 -24.14 -28.61 25.45
N PRO A 200 -24.29 -27.28 25.34
CA PRO A 200 -24.39 -26.43 26.51
C PRO A 200 -25.66 -26.82 27.26
N GLU A 201 -25.52 -27.17 28.54
CA GLU A 201 -26.66 -27.44 29.40
C GLU A 201 -27.62 -26.23 29.36
N PRO A 202 -28.94 -26.47 29.30
CA PRO A 202 -29.93 -25.40 29.26
C PRO A 202 -29.82 -24.57 30.52
N VAL A 203 -29.28 -23.36 30.37
CA VAL A 203 -29.17 -22.38 31.44
C VAL A 203 -30.60 -22.00 31.81
N THR A 204 -31.09 -22.54 32.92
CA THR A 204 -32.39 -22.23 33.50
C THR A 204 -32.48 -20.73 33.73
N ASP A 205 -33.51 -20.12 33.14
CA ASP A 205 -33.93 -18.72 33.29
C ASP A 205 -33.90 -18.32 34.77
N SER A 206 -32.77 -17.76 35.21
CA SER A 206 -32.68 -17.08 36.48
C SER A 206 -33.34 -15.73 36.28
N GLU A 207 -34.61 -15.63 36.67
CA GLU A 207 -35.34 -14.38 36.78
C GLU A 207 -34.52 -13.41 37.65
N VAL A 208 -33.79 -12.51 36.98
CA VAL A 208 -33.07 -11.42 37.64
C VAL A 208 -34.12 -10.53 38.30
N PRO A 209 -34.06 -10.30 39.63
CA PRO A 209 -35.03 -9.47 40.34
C PRO A 209 -35.18 -8.13 39.65
N GLY A 210 -36.43 -7.77 39.32
CA GLY A 210 -36.76 -6.58 38.54
C GLY A 210 -36.05 -5.34 39.05
N GLN A 211 -35.11 -4.82 38.25
CA GLN A 211 -34.52 -3.51 38.48
C GLN A 211 -35.61 -2.47 38.22
N ASP A 212 -35.99 -1.70 39.25
CA ASP A 212 -36.92 -0.59 39.13
C ASP A 212 -36.40 0.42 38.10
N THR A 213 -36.97 0.40 36.90
CA THR A 213 -36.61 1.33 35.79
C THR A 213 -37.35 2.67 35.87
N ASP A 214 -38.20 2.87 36.89
CA ASP A 214 -39.18 3.97 36.98
C ASP A 214 -38.59 5.40 37.10
N GLY A 215 -37.26 5.54 37.16
CA GLY A 215 -36.57 6.84 37.19
C GLY A 215 -35.77 7.19 35.93
N LEU A 216 -35.69 6.30 34.93
CA LEU A 216 -34.82 6.51 33.77
C LEU A 216 -35.48 7.41 32.70
N PRO A 217 -34.70 8.21 31.95
CA PRO A 217 -35.23 8.94 30.80
C PRO A 217 -35.90 8.00 29.79
N ALA A 218 -37.02 8.42 29.20
CA ALA A 218 -37.79 7.59 28.27
C ALA A 218 -36.95 7.04 27.10
N ALA A 219 -35.98 7.81 26.60
CA ALA A 219 -35.06 7.35 25.56
C ALA A 219 -34.14 6.21 26.03
N VAL A 220 -33.69 6.24 27.29
CA VAL A 220 -32.89 5.17 27.89
C VAL A 220 -33.73 3.91 28.08
N GLN A 221 -34.96 4.05 28.61
CA GLN A 221 -35.88 2.92 28.77
C GLN A 221 -36.20 2.24 27.42
N ALA A 222 -36.51 3.03 26.39
CA ALA A 222 -36.75 2.51 25.03
C ALA A 222 -35.50 1.79 24.48
N CYS A 223 -34.32 2.37 24.66
CA CYS A 223 -33.07 1.76 24.23
C CYS A 223 -32.77 0.45 24.98
N MET A 224 -33.06 0.37 26.27
CA MET A 224 -32.91 -0.85 27.08
C MET A 224 -33.85 -1.95 26.62
N LYS A 225 -35.11 -1.61 26.31
CA LYS A 225 -36.08 -2.54 25.75
C LYS A 225 -35.58 -3.14 24.42
N CYS A 226 -35.17 -2.28 23.49
CA CYS A 226 -34.63 -2.75 22.22
C CYS A 226 -33.33 -3.57 22.39
N ARG A 227 -32.49 -3.24 23.39
CA ARG A 227 -31.31 -4.05 23.73
C ARG A 227 -31.71 -5.45 24.20
N SER A 228 -32.73 -5.57 25.04
CA SER A 228 -33.20 -6.88 25.54
C SER A 228 -33.88 -7.72 24.46
N GLU A 229 -34.42 -7.08 23.41
CA GLU A 229 -35.06 -7.73 22.26
C GLU A 229 -34.06 -8.07 21.14
N SER A 230 -32.83 -7.54 21.19
CA SER A 230 -31.81 -7.76 20.16
C SER A 230 -31.22 -9.17 20.23
N GLU A 231 -30.88 -9.74 19.07
CA GLU A 231 -30.16 -11.01 18.96
C GLU A 231 -28.74 -10.95 19.58
N HIS A 232 -28.16 -9.74 19.68
CA HIS A 232 -26.80 -9.51 20.22
C HIS A 232 -26.77 -8.38 21.27
N PRO A 233 -27.33 -8.59 22.47
CA PRO A 233 -27.39 -7.55 23.52
C PRO A 233 -26.01 -7.00 23.94
N GLU A 234 -24.95 -7.79 23.81
CA GLU A 234 -23.57 -7.43 24.12
C GLU A 234 -22.95 -6.44 23.13
N SER A 235 -23.31 -6.52 21.84
CA SER A 235 -22.82 -5.61 20.80
C SER A 235 -23.78 -4.46 20.51
N TYR A 236 -25.03 -4.57 20.96
CA TYR A 236 -26.09 -3.59 20.70
C TYR A 236 -25.70 -2.16 21.09
N CYS A 237 -25.04 -1.98 22.24
CA CYS A 237 -24.59 -0.66 22.69
C CYS A 237 -23.56 -0.01 21.74
N PHE A 238 -22.84 -0.82 20.97
CA PHE A 238 -21.90 -0.40 19.94
C PHE A 238 -22.57 -0.15 18.59
N GLY A 239 -23.89 -0.32 18.47
CA GLY A 239 -24.64 -0.15 17.22
C GLY A 239 -24.66 -1.38 16.31
N SER A 240 -23.91 -2.44 16.63
CA SER A 240 -23.89 -3.68 15.84
C SER A 240 -25.01 -4.64 16.27
N PRO A 241 -25.74 -5.31 15.36
CA PRO A 241 -25.53 -5.34 13.90
C PRO A 241 -26.33 -4.30 13.09
N GLU A 242 -27.23 -3.56 13.72
CA GLU A 242 -28.31 -2.82 13.04
C GLU A 242 -27.89 -1.43 12.51
N GLY A 243 -26.77 -0.88 12.96
CA GLY A 243 -26.39 0.50 12.70
C GLY A 243 -24.89 0.75 12.67
N PRO A 244 -24.49 2.02 12.44
CA PRO A 244 -23.08 2.38 12.40
C PRO A 244 -22.43 2.15 13.76
N ILE A 245 -21.18 1.68 13.71
CA ILE A 245 -20.41 1.38 14.92
C ILE A 245 -20.24 2.64 15.77
N ASN A 246 -20.52 2.55 17.06
CA ASN A 246 -20.28 3.59 18.03
C ASN A 246 -19.15 3.14 18.98
N PRO A 247 -17.90 3.62 18.80
CA PRO A 247 -16.76 3.10 19.53
C PRO A 247 -16.78 3.45 21.02
N TRP A 248 -17.64 4.39 21.42
CA TRP A 248 -17.77 4.91 22.77
C TRP A 248 -18.57 4.00 23.69
N GLY A 249 -19.13 2.89 23.20
CA GLY A 249 -19.88 1.92 24.02
C GLY A 249 -21.30 2.36 24.37
N CYS A 250 -21.85 3.37 23.69
CA CYS A 250 -23.24 3.76 23.87
C CYS A 250 -23.84 4.38 22.60
N ARG A 251 -24.80 3.70 21.96
CA ARG A 251 -25.49 4.20 20.76
C ARG A 251 -26.22 5.53 20.96
N LEU A 252 -26.63 5.82 22.20
CA LEU A 252 -27.27 7.09 22.56
C LEU A 252 -26.30 8.26 22.70
N SER A 253 -24.98 8.03 22.61
CA SER A 253 -24.00 9.13 22.52
C SER A 253 -24.08 9.87 21.18
N LYS A 254 -24.81 9.35 20.18
CA LYS A 254 -25.02 10.01 18.87
C LYS A 254 -23.73 10.49 18.19
N MET A 255 -22.62 9.80 18.44
CA MET A 255 -21.33 10.04 17.80
C MET A 255 -20.87 8.76 17.07
N PRO A 256 -21.64 8.27 16.08
CA PRO A 256 -21.25 7.06 15.35
C PRO A 256 -19.95 7.26 14.56
N TRP A 257 -19.33 6.14 14.20
CA TRP A 257 -18.17 6.06 13.33
C TRP A 257 -18.62 5.97 11.87
N GLU A 258 -19.14 7.07 11.36
CA GLU A 258 -19.64 7.17 9.98
C GLU A 258 -19.17 8.47 9.34
N SER A 259 -19.26 8.54 8.01
CA SER A 259 -18.93 9.75 7.25
C SER A 259 -19.92 10.87 7.56
N GLY A 260 -19.46 12.11 7.67
CA GLY A 260 -20.35 13.26 7.82
C GLY A 260 -20.77 13.58 9.27
N VAL A 261 -20.26 12.86 10.27
CA VAL A 261 -20.58 13.17 11.68
C VAL A 261 -19.82 14.40 12.20
N PRO A 262 -20.47 15.32 12.93
CA PRO A 262 -19.84 16.58 13.34
C PRO A 262 -18.55 16.42 14.14
N TRP A 263 -18.44 15.38 14.97
CA TRP A 263 -17.27 15.22 15.83
C TRP A 263 -15.95 15.01 15.07
N MET A 264 -16.01 14.59 13.81
CA MET A 264 -14.82 14.42 12.97
C MET A 264 -14.33 15.73 12.31
N GLU A 265 -15.06 16.82 12.50
CA GLU A 265 -14.61 18.19 12.17
C GLU A 265 -13.77 18.77 13.32
N HIS A 266 -13.82 18.20 14.52
CA HIS A 266 -13.04 18.67 15.67
C HIS A 266 -11.55 18.33 15.51
N GLY A 267 -10.81 19.27 14.91
CA GLY A 267 -9.39 19.19 14.73
C GLY A 267 -8.88 20.25 13.76
N ARG A 268 -7.66 20.03 13.26
CA ARG A 268 -7.05 20.88 12.23
C ARG A 268 -6.07 20.10 11.39
N TYR A 269 -5.94 20.47 10.12
CA TYR A 269 -4.85 19.95 9.30
C TYR A 269 -3.52 20.59 9.72
N ARG A 270 -2.52 19.74 9.94
CA ARG A 270 -1.14 20.17 10.15
C ARG A 270 -0.41 20.41 8.82
N ASP A 271 -0.72 19.56 7.85
CA ASP A 271 -0.24 19.58 6.47
C ASP A 271 -1.34 18.98 5.59
N ASP A 272 -1.13 18.99 4.27
CA ASP A 272 -2.11 18.51 3.29
C ASP A 272 -2.62 17.09 3.58
N SER A 273 -1.84 16.24 4.26
CA SER A 273 -2.16 14.82 4.45
C SER A 273 -2.44 14.39 5.89
N THR A 274 -2.32 15.30 6.85
CA THR A 274 -2.36 14.98 8.28
C THR A 274 -3.35 15.85 9.02
N PHE A 275 -4.46 15.25 9.44
CA PHE A 275 -5.42 15.88 10.36
C PHE A 275 -5.07 15.53 11.80
N VAL A 276 -5.05 16.54 12.68
CA VAL A 276 -4.81 16.38 14.12
C VAL A 276 -6.13 16.62 14.83
N PHE A 277 -6.63 15.61 15.54
CA PHE A 277 -7.90 15.71 16.27
C PHE A 277 -7.76 16.64 17.47
N ASP A 278 -8.77 17.49 17.67
CA ASP A 278 -8.94 18.25 18.91
C ASP A 278 -9.65 17.35 19.92
N LYS A 279 -8.86 16.55 20.65
CA LYS A 279 -9.37 15.66 21.69
C LYS A 279 -10.19 16.40 22.74
N HIS A 280 -9.85 17.64 23.09
CA HIS A 280 -10.61 18.38 24.09
C HIS A 280 -12.04 18.66 23.60
N ALA A 281 -12.19 19.17 22.38
CA ALA A 281 -13.51 19.44 21.80
C ALA A 281 -14.35 18.15 21.64
N ILE A 282 -13.73 17.05 21.20
CA ILE A 282 -14.40 15.75 21.09
C ILE A 282 -14.86 15.25 22.47
N ALA A 283 -14.03 15.38 23.50
CA ALA A 283 -14.37 14.98 24.87
C ALA A 283 -15.53 15.79 25.45
N GLU A 284 -15.56 17.11 25.20
CA GLU A 284 -16.65 17.99 25.62
C GLU A 284 -17.97 17.59 24.94
N GLN A 285 -17.95 17.36 23.62
CA GLN A 285 -19.12 16.91 22.88
C GLN A 285 -19.61 15.54 23.38
N LEU A 286 -18.70 14.58 23.57
CA LEU A 286 -19.02 13.25 24.07
C LEU A 286 -19.63 13.31 25.48
N SER A 287 -19.04 14.10 26.37
CA SER A 287 -19.55 14.32 27.72
C SER A 287 -20.94 14.96 27.70
N GLY A 288 -21.16 15.94 26.84
CA GLY A 288 -22.45 16.58 26.63
C GLY A 288 -23.53 15.57 26.22
N HIS A 289 -23.23 14.68 25.27
CA HIS A 289 -24.17 13.65 24.85
C HIS A 289 -24.39 12.55 25.91
N LEU A 290 -23.34 12.15 26.63
CA LEU A 290 -23.42 11.12 27.66
C LEU A 290 -24.16 11.59 28.92
N SER A 291 -24.17 12.89 29.21
CA SER A 291 -24.91 13.46 30.35
C SER A 291 -26.38 13.03 30.40
N ALA A 292 -27.02 12.83 29.24
CA ALA A 292 -28.40 12.39 29.12
C ALA A 292 -28.61 10.90 29.46
N VAL A 293 -27.53 10.11 29.55
CA VAL A 293 -27.57 8.66 29.72
C VAL A 293 -26.66 8.15 30.84
N LEU A 294 -26.13 9.03 31.70
CA LEU A 294 -25.26 8.64 32.82
C LEU A 294 -25.91 7.64 33.79
N ASN A 295 -27.24 7.66 33.90
CA ASN A 295 -27.99 6.71 34.74
C ASN A 295 -28.30 5.38 34.04
N CYS A 296 -27.84 5.17 32.81
CA CYS A 296 -28.04 3.91 32.10
C CYS A 296 -27.22 2.79 32.75
N PRO A 297 -27.83 1.68 33.20
CA PRO A 297 -27.11 0.59 33.84
C PRO A 297 -26.16 -0.18 32.91
N HIS A 298 -26.25 0.06 31.59
CA HIS A 298 -25.38 -0.57 30.58
C HIS A 298 -24.28 0.35 30.06
N LEU A 299 -24.18 1.59 30.55
CA LEU A 299 -23.09 2.48 30.22
C LEU A 299 -21.87 2.13 31.07
N ASP A 300 -20.80 1.64 30.42
CA ASP A 300 -19.50 1.48 31.06
C ASP A 300 -18.67 2.74 30.83
N THR A 301 -18.57 3.59 31.86
CA THR A 301 -17.83 4.86 31.80
C THR A 301 -16.33 4.63 31.70
N GLU A 302 -15.79 3.60 32.36
CA GLU A 302 -14.36 3.26 32.27
C GLU A 302 -14.01 2.84 30.84
N TYR A 303 -14.87 2.03 30.22
CA TYR A 303 -14.72 1.64 28.83
C TYR A 303 -14.77 2.87 27.91
N THR A 304 -15.71 3.78 28.14
CA THR A 304 -15.86 5.00 27.34
C THR A 304 -14.60 5.85 27.39
N GLU A 305 -14.04 6.07 28.58
CA GLU A 305 -12.78 6.78 28.78
C GLU A 305 -11.62 6.05 28.08
N ALA A 306 -11.53 4.73 28.24
CA ALA A 306 -10.49 3.93 27.56
C ALA A 306 -10.63 3.97 26.02
N ALA A 307 -11.85 4.00 25.49
CA ALA A 307 -12.11 4.16 24.06
C ALA A 307 -11.70 5.54 23.56
N PHE A 308 -11.98 6.59 24.34
CA PHE A 308 -11.53 7.94 24.05
C PHE A 308 -10.00 8.05 24.04
N GLU A 309 -9.30 7.49 25.03
CA GLU A 309 -7.84 7.43 25.06
C GLU A 309 -7.25 6.64 23.89
N ALA A 310 -7.93 5.57 23.46
CA ALA A 310 -7.54 4.74 22.33
C ALA A 310 -7.71 5.43 20.97
N LEU A 311 -8.49 6.51 20.88
CA LEU A 311 -8.66 7.33 19.67
C LEU A 311 -7.29 7.88 19.22
N PRO A 312 -6.94 7.78 17.92
CA PRO A 312 -5.67 8.31 17.44
C PRO A 312 -5.61 9.84 17.58
N ASP A 313 -4.44 10.38 17.94
CA ASP A 313 -4.25 11.85 17.98
C ASP A 313 -4.26 12.48 16.57
N ARG A 314 -4.04 11.67 15.53
CA ARG A 314 -3.92 12.11 14.14
C ARG A 314 -4.50 11.10 13.15
N ALA A 315 -5.16 11.60 12.13
CA ALA A 315 -5.61 10.87 10.96
C ALA A 315 -4.70 11.19 9.77
N LEU A 316 -4.12 10.14 9.16
CA LEU A 316 -3.38 10.26 7.90
C LEU A 316 -4.33 9.95 6.75
N ILE A 317 -4.50 10.92 5.85
CA ILE A 317 -5.34 10.76 4.66
C ILE A 317 -4.76 9.66 3.76
N GLY A 318 -5.63 8.78 3.27
CA GLY A 318 -5.26 7.61 2.47
C GLY A 318 -6.14 6.41 2.81
N ALA A 319 -5.53 5.28 3.16
CA ALA A 319 -6.23 4.00 3.27
C ALA A 319 -7.32 3.89 4.37
N ARG A 320 -7.34 4.80 5.34
CA ARG A 320 -8.23 4.72 6.52
C ARG A 320 -9.06 5.97 6.76
N TRP A 321 -8.65 7.07 6.15
CA TRP A 321 -9.24 8.38 6.33
C TRP A 321 -9.26 9.08 4.98
N ARG A 322 -10.35 9.76 4.67
CA ARG A 322 -10.48 10.64 3.50
C ARG A 322 -10.78 12.05 3.97
N TYR A 323 -10.57 13.02 3.08
CA TYR A 323 -11.01 14.38 3.32
C TYR A 323 -12.53 14.41 3.48
N ARG A 324 -12.99 15.17 4.47
CA ARG A 324 -14.37 15.63 4.53
C ARG A 324 -14.47 16.96 3.79
N LEU A 325 -15.30 17.02 2.76
CA LEU A 325 -15.50 18.24 1.99
C LEU A 325 -16.33 19.21 2.82
N ALA A 326 -15.89 20.46 2.85
CA ALA A 326 -16.63 21.53 3.49
C ALA A 326 -17.81 21.98 2.62
N GLU A 327 -18.85 22.50 3.25
CA GLU A 327 -19.91 23.23 2.54
C GLU A 327 -19.35 24.55 1.99
N ALA A 328 -19.99 25.09 0.94
CA ALA A 328 -19.46 26.22 0.17
C ALA A 328 -19.20 27.50 1.02
N ASP A 329 -19.89 27.63 2.15
CA ASP A 329 -19.85 28.81 3.03
C ASP A 329 -19.28 28.50 4.43
N ASP A 330 -18.61 27.36 4.60
CA ASP A 330 -18.04 27.00 5.89
C ASP A 330 -16.82 27.89 6.23
N PRO A 331 -16.90 28.74 7.28
CA PRO A 331 -15.83 29.65 7.65
C PRO A 331 -14.59 28.95 8.20
N ASP A 332 -14.73 27.71 8.68
CA ASP A 332 -13.65 26.90 9.24
C ASP A 332 -13.00 26.00 8.18
N SER A 333 -13.46 26.10 6.93
CA SER A 333 -12.88 25.36 5.82
C SER A 333 -11.48 25.83 5.46
N ILE A 334 -10.64 24.87 5.04
CA ILE A 334 -9.31 25.13 4.52
C ILE A 334 -9.17 24.56 3.10
N MET A 335 -8.32 25.20 2.30
CA MET A 335 -8.01 24.72 0.96
C MET A 335 -6.81 23.76 1.01
N VAL A 336 -7.02 22.49 0.67
CA VAL A 336 -5.97 21.48 0.57
C VAL A 336 -5.74 21.13 -0.89
N ARG A 337 -4.48 21.04 -1.32
CA ARG A 337 -4.12 20.63 -2.68
C ARG A 337 -3.84 19.12 -2.70
N THR A 338 -4.69 18.37 -3.39
CA THR A 338 -4.52 16.94 -3.60
C THR A 338 -3.94 16.69 -4.98
N THR A 339 -2.97 15.79 -5.09
CA THR A 339 -2.45 15.32 -6.38
C THR A 339 -2.87 13.89 -6.59
N GLU A 340 -3.73 13.66 -7.57
CA GLU A 340 -4.12 12.33 -8.04
C GLU A 340 -3.37 12.01 -9.33
N TYR A 341 -2.98 10.75 -9.50
CA TYR A 341 -2.35 10.30 -10.73
C TYR A 341 -3.39 9.60 -11.59
N ILE A 342 -3.78 10.24 -12.68
CA ILE A 342 -4.79 9.71 -13.62
C ILE A 342 -4.08 9.53 -14.96
N HIS A 343 -3.95 8.28 -15.41
CA HIS A 343 -3.29 7.94 -16.67
C HIS A 343 -1.85 8.50 -16.79
N GLY A 344 -1.11 8.45 -15.69
CA GLY A 344 0.30 8.85 -15.60
C GLY A 344 0.49 10.35 -15.44
N CYS A 345 -0.59 11.13 -15.55
CA CYS A 345 -0.58 12.56 -15.35
C CYS A 345 -0.91 12.90 -13.90
N ALA A 346 -0.05 13.68 -13.26
CA ALA A 346 -0.33 14.28 -11.97
C ALA A 346 -1.39 15.38 -12.15
N VAL A 347 -2.63 15.08 -11.77
CA VAL A 347 -3.74 16.04 -11.73
C VAL A 347 -3.80 16.60 -10.31
N SER A 348 -3.53 17.90 -10.17
CA SER A 348 -3.67 18.59 -8.89
C SER A 348 -5.03 19.27 -8.81
N THR A 349 -5.79 18.94 -7.78
CA THR A 349 -7.09 19.55 -7.47
C THR A 349 -7.00 20.24 -6.13
N THR A 350 -7.63 21.39 -5.98
CA THR A 350 -7.75 22.06 -4.69
C THR A 350 -9.15 21.78 -4.13
N LEU A 351 -9.22 21.24 -2.93
CA LEU A 351 -10.45 20.89 -2.23
C LEU A 351 -10.64 21.82 -1.04
N SER A 352 -11.88 22.23 -0.79
CA SER A 352 -12.27 22.88 0.47
C SER A 352 -12.67 21.79 1.48
N VAL A 353 -12.00 21.74 2.62
CA VAL A 353 -12.15 20.65 3.61
C VAL A 353 -12.27 21.21 5.03
N ASN A 354 -13.07 20.58 5.87
CA ASN A 354 -13.31 21.00 7.27
C ASN A 354 -13.10 19.87 8.30
N GLY A 355 -12.71 18.67 7.86
CA GLY A 355 -12.53 17.52 8.75
C GLY A 355 -12.04 16.29 8.01
N VAL A 356 -12.21 15.12 8.64
CA VAL A 356 -11.92 13.82 8.04
C VAL A 356 -13.11 12.90 8.12
N ASP A 357 -13.20 11.94 7.20
CA ASP A 357 -14.15 10.85 7.28
C ASP A 357 -13.41 9.50 7.31
N PRO A 358 -13.90 8.51 8.07
CA PRO A 358 -13.29 7.19 8.09
C PRO A 358 -13.59 6.44 6.80
N ILE A 359 -12.68 5.54 6.44
CA ILE A 359 -12.88 4.55 5.38
C ILE A 359 -13.09 3.20 6.05
N GLY A 360 -14.36 2.77 6.12
CA GLY A 360 -14.78 1.55 6.78
C GLY A 360 -14.60 1.57 8.30
N GLU A 361 -14.70 0.39 8.91
CA GLU A 361 -14.84 0.21 10.36
C GLU A 361 -13.55 -0.19 11.09
N ARG A 362 -12.46 -0.39 10.34
CA ARG A 362 -11.24 -1.01 10.87
C ARG A 362 -10.60 -0.23 12.01
N GLU A 363 -10.57 1.10 11.95
CA GLU A 363 -10.06 1.92 13.06
C GLU A 363 -11.03 1.96 14.25
N ALA A 364 -12.34 2.00 14.03
CA ALA A 364 -13.33 1.88 15.10
C ALA A 364 -13.13 0.58 15.89
N MET A 365 -13.02 -0.55 15.20
CA MET A 365 -12.80 -1.86 15.82
C MET A 365 -11.47 -1.95 16.56
N LYS A 366 -10.46 -1.19 16.12
CA LYS A 366 -9.17 -1.09 16.82
C LYS A 366 -9.29 -0.26 18.09
N VAL A 367 -10.06 0.82 18.08
CA VAL A 367 -10.40 1.61 19.28
C VAL A 367 -11.13 0.72 20.27
N ILE A 368 -12.20 0.03 19.82
CA ILE A 368 -13.01 -0.87 20.65
C ILE A 368 -12.15 -1.97 21.28
N ARG A 369 -11.33 -2.65 20.48
CA ARG A 369 -10.45 -3.72 20.97
C ARG A 369 -9.40 -3.23 21.96
N LYS A 370 -8.90 -2.00 21.80
CA LYS A 370 -7.95 -1.41 22.75
C LYS A 370 -8.65 -1.08 24.07
N ALA A 371 -9.84 -0.50 24.02
CA ALA A 371 -10.64 -0.18 25.21
C ALA A 371 -11.06 -1.43 25.98
N GLY A 372 -11.43 -2.51 25.27
CA GLY A 372 -11.81 -3.78 25.89
C GLY A 372 -10.65 -4.55 26.54
N ARG A 373 -9.40 -4.20 26.24
CA ARG A 373 -8.23 -4.70 26.97
C ARG A 373 -8.09 -3.87 28.24
N LYS A 374 -8.95 -4.11 29.24
CA LYS A 374 -8.73 -3.55 30.58
C LYS A 374 -7.29 -3.89 31.02
N PRO A 375 -6.47 -2.92 31.48
CA PRO A 375 -5.13 -3.19 31.97
C PRO A 375 -5.12 -4.11 33.19
#